data_AF-A0A2A4R4F5-F1
#
_entry.id   AF-A0A2A4R4F5-F1
#
_cell.length_a   1.000
_cell.length_b   1.000
_cell.length_c   1.000
_cell.angle_alpha   90.00
_cell.angle_beta   90.00
_cell.angle_gamma   90.00
#
_symmetry.space_group_name_H-M   'P 1'
#
loop_
_entity.id
_entity.type
_entity.pdbx_description
1 polymer ?
#
loop_
_entity_poly.entity_id
_entity_poly.type
_entity_poly.pdbx_seq_one_letter_code
_entity_poly.pdbx_strand_id
1 'polypeptide(L)'
;MPWPIPPAKEIAARIAGTLESGLQIIKPLVDPLAISRAVRSARGVFAQIIRAVSLEIRQLHDHLSWWARQWFPDTAEDEFILRHAGIWGVPRRAATKAVGTLVIEGEAGTNIPALTEFAVSDGVTFLSNDLVIIGVGGSVDIAVTAVVAGLDGNVEADIGLATVAPFPEIATVLVGPEGTAGGSDIESLASVQSATLTRIRQRGHGGAGFDYPYWIGRAFDVEAVRTLPGWFGRGSVGVAVVMRVDDAFGRAPIEDELDAMLTYLGPLNSSTGVRPVTAHVVVLSGVVTPIDISVRLRPDTEDIRTAVTEAFSRFIATVGDEEDEINNGPIGATLEPSRISEAISSAGGEYAHDLTVPAAQLVLDDKGYPTPGVITWLDPA
;
A
#
# COMPACT_ATOMS: atom_id res chain seq x y z
N MET A 1 7.82 -16.89 5.67
CA MET A 1 7.62 -17.95 4.65
C MET A 1 7.05 -19.19 5.32
N PRO A 2 5.88 -19.68 4.89
CA PRO A 2 5.16 -20.78 5.55
C PRO A 2 5.74 -22.18 5.30
N TRP A 3 6.81 -22.32 4.52
CA TRP A 3 7.47 -23.62 4.30
C TRP A 3 8.71 -23.77 5.19
N PRO A 4 8.67 -24.61 6.24
CA PRO A 4 9.83 -24.83 7.09
C PRO A 4 10.93 -25.53 6.29
N ILE A 5 12.12 -24.94 6.25
CA ILE A 5 13.26 -25.54 5.57
C ILE A 5 13.77 -26.71 6.43
N PRO A 6 13.75 -27.95 5.93
CA PRO A 6 14.18 -29.10 6.73
C PRO A 6 15.67 -29.00 7.08
N PRO A 7 16.09 -29.47 8.26
CA PRO A 7 17.51 -29.55 8.61
C PRO A 7 18.23 -30.56 7.71
N ALA A 8 19.54 -30.38 7.51
CA ALA A 8 20.34 -31.27 6.66
C ALA A 8 20.23 -32.75 7.07
N LYS A 9 20.07 -33.04 8.37
CA LYS A 9 19.84 -34.40 8.89
C LYS A 9 18.55 -35.04 8.35
N GLU A 10 17.47 -34.26 8.25
CA GLU A 10 16.22 -34.76 7.67
C GLU A 10 16.32 -34.95 6.17
N ILE A 11 16.99 -34.03 5.47
CA ILE A 11 17.26 -34.15 4.03
C ILE A 11 18.08 -35.44 3.77
N ALA A 12 19.13 -35.68 4.54
CA ALA A 12 19.93 -36.90 4.47
C ALA A 12 19.08 -38.16 4.73
N ALA A 13 18.17 -38.12 5.71
CA ALA A 13 17.29 -39.25 6.01
C ALA A 13 16.31 -39.54 4.86
N ARG A 14 15.79 -38.50 4.18
CA ARG A 14 14.93 -38.64 2.99
C ARG A 14 15.68 -39.22 1.80
N ILE A 15 16.90 -38.74 1.54
CA ILE A 15 17.77 -39.28 0.47
C ILE A 15 18.11 -40.75 0.76
N ALA A 16 18.47 -41.07 2.01
CA ALA A 16 18.76 -42.44 2.42
C ALA A 16 17.55 -43.37 2.25
N GLY A 17 16.35 -42.94 2.65
CA GLY A 17 15.12 -43.72 2.45
C GLY A 17 14.82 -43.96 0.96
N THR A 18 14.99 -42.94 0.12
CA THR A 18 14.81 -43.07 -1.34
C THR A 18 15.82 -44.05 -1.94
N LEU A 19 17.08 -43.99 -1.51
CA LEU A 19 18.14 -44.88 -1.97
C LEU A 19 17.91 -46.34 -1.52
N GLU A 20 17.47 -46.55 -0.28
CA GLU A 20 17.11 -47.88 0.24
C GLU A 20 15.99 -48.51 -0.60
N SER A 21 14.91 -47.76 -0.87
CA SER A 21 13.82 -48.22 -1.73
C SER A 21 14.29 -48.53 -3.15
N GLY A 22 15.11 -47.67 -3.75
CA GLY A 22 15.68 -47.91 -5.09
C GLY A 22 16.57 -49.15 -5.14
N LEU A 23 17.43 -49.35 -4.14
CA LEU A 23 18.30 -50.53 -4.06
C LEU A 23 17.52 -51.82 -3.84
N GLN A 24 16.43 -51.79 -3.07
CA GLN A 24 15.57 -52.96 -2.87
C GLN A 24 14.91 -53.40 -4.19
N ILE A 25 14.48 -52.45 -5.03
CA ILE A 25 13.92 -52.74 -6.36
C ILE A 25 14.98 -53.38 -7.28
N ILE A 26 16.20 -52.85 -7.29
CA ILE A 26 17.29 -53.33 -8.15
C ILE A 26 17.84 -54.68 -7.66
N LYS A 27 17.87 -54.91 -6.34
CA LYS A 27 18.42 -56.11 -5.69
C LYS A 27 17.39 -56.78 -4.77
N PRO A 28 16.33 -57.39 -5.33
CA PRO A 28 15.21 -57.92 -4.54
C PRO A 28 15.58 -59.12 -3.67
N LEU A 29 16.65 -59.86 -4.03
CA LEU A 29 17.12 -61.04 -3.30
C LEU A 29 18.02 -60.71 -2.10
N VAL A 30 18.40 -59.44 -1.92
CA VAL A 30 19.25 -59.02 -0.79
C VAL A 30 18.37 -58.70 0.41
N ASP A 31 18.79 -59.13 1.60
CA ASP A 31 18.14 -58.82 2.86
C ASP A 31 17.98 -57.30 3.06
N PRO A 32 16.76 -56.78 3.28
CA PRO A 32 16.51 -55.35 3.49
C PRO A 32 17.35 -54.73 4.61
N LEU A 33 17.66 -55.50 5.66
CA LEU A 33 18.50 -55.02 6.77
C LEU A 33 19.95 -54.80 6.32
N ALA A 34 20.46 -55.63 5.42
CA ALA A 34 21.80 -55.47 4.84
C ALA A 34 21.86 -54.22 3.95
N ILE A 35 20.80 -53.95 3.17
CA ILE A 35 20.70 -52.72 2.38
C ILE A 35 20.67 -51.49 3.28
N SER A 36 19.85 -51.51 4.34
CA SER A 36 19.76 -50.37 5.26
C SER A 36 21.10 -50.11 5.97
N ARG A 37 21.79 -51.16 6.41
CA ARG A 37 23.15 -51.04 6.98
C ARG A 37 24.14 -50.45 5.99
N ALA A 38 24.11 -50.86 4.73
CA ALA A 38 25.00 -50.34 3.69
C ALA A 38 24.77 -48.85 3.41
N VAL A 39 23.50 -48.40 3.41
CA VAL A 39 23.14 -47.00 3.13
C VAL A 39 23.36 -46.10 4.35
N ARG A 40 22.96 -46.54 5.55
CA ARG A 40 22.91 -45.69 6.75
C ARG A 40 24.13 -45.79 7.67
N SER A 41 25.04 -46.74 7.44
CA SER A 41 26.25 -46.87 8.27
C SER A 41 27.06 -45.57 8.26
N ALA A 42 27.35 -45.02 9.43
CA ALA A 42 28.02 -43.72 9.57
C ALA A 42 29.42 -43.67 8.92
N ARG A 43 30.06 -44.82 8.73
CA ARG A 43 31.36 -44.98 8.05
C ARG A 43 31.24 -45.45 6.59
N GLY A 44 30.02 -45.68 6.11
CA GLY A 44 29.76 -46.13 4.75
C GLY A 44 29.92 -44.99 3.73
N VAL A 45 30.39 -45.32 2.54
CA VAL A 45 30.58 -44.37 1.43
C VAL A 45 29.26 -43.68 1.06
N PHE A 46 28.14 -44.42 1.00
CA PHE A 46 26.82 -43.83 0.75
C PHE A 46 26.44 -42.77 1.80
N ALA A 47 26.60 -43.08 3.08
CA ALA A 47 26.28 -42.13 4.15
C ALA A 47 27.17 -40.87 4.10
N GLN A 48 28.46 -41.01 3.75
CA GLN A 48 29.37 -39.87 3.59
C GLN A 48 28.93 -38.97 2.43
N ILE A 49 28.62 -39.54 1.26
CA ILE A 49 28.14 -38.81 0.09
C ILE A 49 26.79 -38.13 0.39
N ILE A 50 25.82 -38.86 0.96
CA ILE A 50 24.50 -38.33 1.29
C ILE A 50 24.61 -37.14 2.25
N ARG A 51 25.49 -37.22 3.25
CA ARG A 51 25.73 -36.11 4.19
C ARG A 51 26.29 -34.89 3.48
N ALA A 52 27.31 -35.06 2.63
CA ALA A 52 27.87 -33.96 1.84
C ALA A 52 26.78 -33.31 0.96
N VAL A 53 26.04 -34.10 0.19
CA VAL A 53 24.96 -33.61 -0.68
C VAL A 53 23.84 -32.93 0.12
N SER A 54 23.48 -33.46 1.29
CA SER A 54 22.42 -32.86 2.12
C SER A 54 22.79 -31.50 2.70
N LEU A 55 24.09 -31.24 2.94
CA LEU A 55 24.58 -29.93 3.37
C LEU A 55 24.50 -28.92 2.22
N GLU A 56 24.90 -29.31 1.01
CA GLU A 56 24.77 -28.46 -0.18
C GLU A 56 23.31 -28.13 -0.50
N ILE A 57 22.41 -29.11 -0.45
CA ILE A 57 20.96 -28.88 -0.64
C ILE A 57 20.41 -27.96 0.45
N ARG A 58 20.90 -28.06 1.70
CA ARG A 58 20.50 -27.14 2.76
C ARG A 58 20.94 -25.71 2.44
N GLN A 59 22.19 -25.53 2.00
CA GLN A 59 22.70 -24.22 1.60
C GLN A 59 21.90 -23.61 0.46
N LEU A 60 21.49 -24.41 -0.54
CA LEU A 60 20.62 -23.96 -1.62
C LEU A 60 19.27 -23.46 -1.10
N HIS A 61 18.62 -24.18 -0.19
CA HIS A 61 17.37 -23.71 0.42
C HIS A 61 17.56 -22.42 1.22
N ASP A 62 18.65 -22.30 1.98
CA ASP A 62 18.95 -21.09 2.73
C ASP A 62 19.20 -19.89 1.81
N HIS A 63 19.92 -20.10 0.69
CA HIS A 63 20.15 -19.08 -0.32
C HIS A 63 18.85 -18.63 -1.02
N LEU A 64 17.99 -19.58 -1.41
CA LEU A 64 16.67 -19.27 -1.97
C LEU A 64 15.79 -18.52 -0.97
N SER A 65 15.86 -18.90 0.30
CA SER A 65 15.11 -18.24 1.37
C SER A 65 15.58 -16.79 1.58
N TRP A 66 16.89 -16.55 1.52
CA TRP A 66 17.43 -15.20 1.54
C TRP A 66 16.94 -14.38 0.35
N TRP A 67 16.99 -14.91 -0.87
CA TRP A 67 16.49 -14.23 -2.07
C TRP A 67 15.00 -13.89 -2.00
N ALA A 68 14.18 -14.81 -1.49
CA ALA A 68 12.76 -14.58 -1.35
C ALA A 68 12.44 -13.45 -0.36
N ARG A 69 13.30 -13.19 0.64
CA ARG A 69 13.19 -11.99 1.49
C ARG A 69 13.53 -10.71 0.73
N GLN A 70 14.43 -10.75 -0.25
CA GLN A 70 14.79 -9.56 -1.03
C GLN A 70 13.73 -9.12 -2.04
N TRP A 71 12.77 -9.99 -2.38
CA TRP A 71 11.73 -9.68 -3.36
C TRP A 71 10.71 -8.66 -2.88
N PHE A 72 10.44 -8.59 -1.58
CA PHE A 72 9.45 -7.66 -1.03
C PHE A 72 10.12 -6.48 -0.32
N PRO A 73 9.64 -5.24 -0.48
CA PRO A 73 10.26 -4.05 0.12
C PRO A 73 10.32 -4.08 1.65
N ASP A 74 9.39 -4.76 2.31
CA ASP A 74 9.31 -4.88 3.78
C ASP A 74 10.29 -5.90 4.37
N THR A 75 10.70 -6.90 3.59
CA THR A 75 11.65 -7.93 4.05
C THR A 75 13.04 -7.80 3.43
N ALA A 76 13.21 -6.91 2.45
CA ALA A 76 14.48 -6.65 1.80
C ALA A 76 15.50 -6.03 2.76
N GLU A 77 16.78 -6.30 2.50
CA GLU A 77 17.94 -5.85 3.28
C GLU A 77 18.94 -5.14 2.34
N ASP A 78 19.85 -4.35 2.92
CA ASP A 78 21.00 -3.72 2.24
C ASP A 78 20.67 -2.99 0.92
N GLU A 79 21.33 -3.39 -0.18
CA GLU A 79 21.20 -2.77 -1.50
C GLU A 79 19.82 -2.95 -2.12
N PHE A 80 19.07 -3.99 -1.73
CA PHE A 80 17.75 -4.27 -2.29
C PHE A 80 16.71 -3.27 -1.81
N ILE A 81 16.85 -2.74 -0.59
CA ILE A 81 16.02 -1.63 -0.10
C ILE A 81 16.18 -0.43 -1.03
N LEU A 82 17.42 -0.08 -1.40
CA LEU A 82 17.70 1.05 -2.28
C LEU A 82 17.17 0.82 -3.70
N ARG A 83 17.25 -0.42 -4.20
CA ARG A 83 16.66 -0.79 -5.48
C ARG A 83 15.15 -0.62 -5.48
N HIS A 84 14.46 -1.12 -4.45
CA HIS A 84 13.00 -0.94 -4.30
C HIS A 84 12.65 0.53 -4.17
N ALA A 85 13.37 1.29 -3.35
CA ALA A 85 13.15 2.72 -3.18
C ALA A 85 13.29 3.47 -4.53
N GLY A 86 14.30 3.12 -5.33
CA GLY A 86 14.48 3.65 -6.68
C GLY A 86 13.32 3.35 -7.64
N ILE A 87 12.78 2.13 -7.62
CA ILE A 87 11.60 1.76 -8.43
C ILE A 87 10.38 2.63 -8.08
N TRP A 88 10.19 2.93 -6.79
CA TRP A 88 9.07 3.74 -6.30
C TRP A 88 9.35 5.26 -6.30
N GLY A 89 10.52 5.69 -6.79
CA GLY A 89 10.90 7.09 -6.87
C GLY A 89 11.18 7.74 -5.50
N VAL A 90 11.64 6.95 -4.52
CA VAL A 90 12.03 7.40 -3.18
C VAL A 90 13.57 7.37 -3.08
N PRO A 91 14.27 8.46 -3.42
CA PRO A 91 15.72 8.50 -3.32
C PRO A 91 16.17 8.56 -1.85
N ARG A 92 17.23 7.82 -1.51
CA ARG A 92 17.88 7.92 -0.20
C ARG A 92 18.53 9.28 -0.03
N ARG A 93 18.29 9.94 1.11
CA ARG A 93 18.93 11.22 1.42
C ARG A 93 20.42 11.04 1.71
N ALA A 94 21.25 11.79 0.98
CA ALA A 94 22.70 11.81 1.16
C ALA A 94 23.10 12.50 2.48
N ALA A 95 24.33 12.24 2.94
CA ALA A 95 24.90 12.98 4.05
C ALA A 95 25.07 14.47 3.66
N THR A 96 24.86 15.36 4.62
CA THR A 96 25.02 16.80 4.46
C THR A 96 26.18 17.31 5.31
N LYS A 97 26.82 18.38 4.84
CA LYS A 97 27.98 18.98 5.50
C LYS A 97 27.52 20.08 6.44
N ALA A 98 28.14 20.14 7.61
CA ALA A 98 27.93 21.26 8.51
C ALA A 98 28.50 22.55 7.92
N VAL A 99 27.78 23.63 8.16
CA VAL A 99 28.17 25.00 7.81
C VAL A 99 28.11 25.85 9.06
N GLY A 100 28.94 26.88 9.11
CA GLY A 100 28.91 27.84 10.20
C GLY A 100 29.93 28.94 9.97
N THR A 101 30.16 29.72 11.02
CA THR A 101 31.13 30.82 11.00
C THR A 101 32.22 30.54 12.01
N LEU A 102 33.48 30.81 11.66
CA LEU A 102 34.58 30.86 12.61
C LEU A 102 34.95 32.32 12.88
N VAL A 103 35.26 32.63 14.13
CA VAL A 103 35.82 33.90 14.58
C VAL A 103 37.33 33.72 14.64
N ILE A 104 38.06 34.47 13.82
CA ILE A 104 39.53 34.40 13.75
C ILE A 104 40.10 35.70 14.30
N GLU A 105 41.04 35.60 15.24
CA GLU A 105 41.80 36.75 15.72
C GLU A 105 43.27 36.63 15.30
N GLY A 106 43.90 37.74 14.89
CA GLY A 106 45.25 37.75 14.36
C GLY A 106 45.76 39.12 13.93
N GLU A 107 46.87 39.14 13.18
CA GLU A 107 47.49 40.37 12.71
C GLU A 107 46.62 41.06 11.64
N ALA A 108 46.36 42.36 11.82
CA ALA A 108 45.55 43.15 10.90
C ALA A 108 46.19 43.23 9.50
N GLY A 109 45.38 43.06 8.46
CA GLY A 109 45.83 43.02 7.06
C GLY A 109 46.24 41.62 6.57
N THR A 110 46.24 40.62 7.44
CA THR A 110 46.48 39.22 7.06
C THR A 110 45.38 38.73 6.13
N ASN A 111 45.79 38.13 5.01
CA ASN A 111 44.90 37.58 4.01
C ASN A 111 44.73 36.07 4.22
N ILE A 112 43.51 35.62 4.51
CA ILE A 112 43.15 34.21 4.66
C ILE A 112 42.52 33.76 3.34
N PRO A 113 43.20 32.92 2.54
CA PRO A 113 42.64 32.44 1.30
C PRO A 113 41.38 31.61 1.50
N ALA A 114 40.53 31.54 0.48
CA ALA A 114 39.51 30.50 0.38
C ALA A 114 40.17 29.11 0.40
N LEU A 115 39.45 28.10 0.87
CA LEU A 115 39.92 26.71 1.05
C LEU A 115 41.09 26.57 2.05
N THR A 116 41.23 27.50 3.00
CA THR A 116 42.10 27.32 4.16
C THR A 116 41.49 26.28 5.08
N GLU A 117 42.28 25.29 5.49
CA GLU A 117 41.82 24.17 6.31
C GLU A 117 42.04 24.42 7.81
N PHE A 118 40.97 24.29 8.58
CA PHE A 118 40.95 24.39 10.04
C PHE A 118 40.56 23.05 10.64
N ALA A 119 41.21 22.62 11.70
CA ALA A 119 40.96 21.36 12.39
C ALA A 119 40.59 21.59 13.86
N VAL A 120 39.62 20.82 14.33
CA VAL A 120 39.31 20.62 15.76
C VAL A 120 40.22 19.53 16.32
N SER A 121 40.47 19.50 17.64
CA SER A 121 41.28 18.49 18.32
C SER A 121 40.87 17.04 18.02
N ASP A 122 39.60 16.83 17.68
CA ASP A 122 39.00 15.51 17.47
C ASP A 122 39.09 15.03 16.00
N GLY A 123 39.83 15.78 15.15
CA GLY A 123 40.12 15.39 13.77
C GLY A 123 39.08 15.83 12.74
N VAL A 124 38.05 16.59 13.16
CA VAL A 124 37.07 17.22 12.26
C VAL A 124 37.72 18.42 11.57
N THR A 125 37.63 18.48 10.24
CA THR A 125 38.20 19.58 9.45
C THR A 125 37.15 20.41 8.71
N PHE A 126 37.43 21.70 8.58
CA PHE A 126 36.60 22.71 7.94
C PHE A 126 37.42 23.48 6.91
N LEU A 127 36.77 23.93 5.84
CA LEU A 127 37.38 24.79 4.82
C LEU A 127 36.71 26.15 4.81
N SER A 128 37.49 27.22 4.69
CA SER A 128 36.96 28.54 4.39
C SER A 128 36.29 28.58 3.01
N ASN A 129 35.10 29.17 2.95
CA ASN A 129 34.36 29.28 1.69
C ASN A 129 34.91 30.41 0.81
N ASP A 130 35.29 31.52 1.44
CA ASP A 130 35.71 32.74 0.76
C ASP A 130 37.06 33.24 1.30
N LEU A 131 37.70 34.10 0.53
CA LEU A 131 38.86 34.86 0.97
C LEU A 131 38.42 35.98 1.91
N VAL A 132 39.10 36.10 3.05
CA VAL A 132 38.79 37.11 4.06
C VAL A 132 40.07 37.74 4.58
N ILE A 133 40.04 39.06 4.82
CA ILE A 133 41.18 39.82 5.35
C ILE A 133 40.86 40.22 6.79
N ILE A 134 41.80 40.00 7.71
CA ILE A 134 41.66 40.41 9.11
C ILE A 134 41.63 41.95 9.17
N GLY A 135 40.55 42.51 9.69
CA GLY A 135 40.36 43.96 9.81
C GLY A 135 41.29 44.60 10.83
N VAL A 136 41.27 45.94 10.90
CA VAL A 136 42.10 46.72 11.85
C VAL A 136 41.78 46.39 13.32
N GLY A 137 40.59 45.85 13.61
CA GLY A 137 40.19 45.38 14.93
C GLY A 137 40.81 44.04 15.35
N GLY A 138 41.62 43.41 14.50
CA GLY A 138 42.33 42.15 14.81
C GLY A 138 41.43 40.91 14.86
N SER A 139 40.16 41.00 14.47
CA SER A 139 39.20 39.89 14.44
C SER A 139 38.38 39.92 13.14
N VAL A 140 37.99 38.74 12.64
CA VAL A 140 37.11 38.60 11.48
C VAL A 140 36.30 37.30 11.51
N ASP A 141 35.07 37.38 11.02
CA ASP A 141 34.19 36.21 10.84
C ASP A 141 34.38 35.62 9.45
N ILE A 142 34.57 34.31 9.36
CA ILE A 142 34.69 33.58 8.09
C ILE A 142 33.66 32.46 8.01
N ALA A 143 32.95 32.38 6.88
CA ALA A 143 32.06 31.26 6.62
C ALA A 143 32.87 30.01 6.27
N VAL A 144 32.55 28.90 6.94
CA VAL A 144 33.23 27.62 6.73
C VAL A 144 32.25 26.49 6.44
N THR A 145 32.75 25.48 5.74
CA THR A 145 32.03 24.23 5.48
C THR A 145 32.88 23.04 5.89
N ALA A 146 32.28 22.04 6.55
CA ALA A 146 32.96 20.81 6.92
C ALA A 146 33.49 20.05 5.68
N VAL A 147 34.67 19.47 5.80
CA VAL A 147 35.27 18.66 4.71
C VAL A 147 34.50 17.36 4.53
N VAL A 148 34.18 16.69 5.63
CA VAL A 148 33.42 15.44 5.66
C VAL A 148 31.95 15.74 5.98
N ALA A 149 31.03 15.08 5.28
CA ALA A 149 29.60 15.16 5.56
C ALA A 149 29.23 14.20 6.70
N GLY A 150 28.41 14.64 7.65
CA GLY A 150 28.01 13.85 8.81
C GLY A 150 27.69 14.69 10.04
N LEU A 151 27.21 14.02 11.09
CA LEU A 151 26.89 14.67 12.38
C LEU A 151 28.12 15.22 13.10
N ASP A 152 29.29 14.58 12.93
CA ASP A 152 30.55 14.98 13.58
C ASP A 152 31.01 16.40 13.17
N GLY A 153 30.50 16.92 12.06
CA GLY A 153 30.77 18.30 11.63
C GLY A 153 30.03 19.38 12.45
N ASN A 154 29.08 18.99 13.30
CA ASN A 154 28.33 19.92 14.15
C ASN A 154 29.08 20.14 15.46
N VAL A 155 29.69 21.31 15.60
CA VAL A 155 30.56 21.69 16.72
C VAL A 155 29.90 22.83 17.48
N GLU A 156 29.91 22.74 18.80
CA GLU A 156 29.38 23.80 19.66
C GLU A 156 30.17 25.10 19.50
N ALA A 157 29.53 26.22 19.87
CA ALA A 157 30.16 27.52 19.89
C ALA A 157 31.39 27.55 20.82
N ASP A 158 32.31 28.48 20.55
CA ASP A 158 33.50 28.75 21.37
C ASP A 158 34.52 27.59 21.47
N ILE A 159 34.35 26.53 20.68
CA ILE A 159 35.37 25.48 20.53
C ILE A 159 36.56 26.03 19.73
N GLY A 160 37.77 25.79 20.23
CA GLY A 160 39.01 26.21 19.58
C GLY A 160 39.41 25.32 18.41
N LEU A 161 39.79 25.94 17.29
CA LEU A 161 40.36 25.29 16.12
C LEU A 161 41.81 25.74 15.91
N ALA A 162 42.55 24.96 15.14
CA ALA A 162 43.88 25.33 14.64
C ALA A 162 43.91 25.20 13.11
N THR A 163 44.72 26.02 12.44
CA THR A 163 44.99 25.81 11.02
C THR A 163 45.83 24.55 10.81
N VAL A 164 45.48 23.73 9.81
CA VAL A 164 46.22 22.50 9.50
C VAL A 164 47.61 22.84 8.93
N ALA A 165 47.68 23.85 8.07
CA ALA A 165 48.94 24.46 7.65
C ALA A 165 49.34 25.56 8.66
N PRO A 166 50.64 25.68 9.02
CA PRO A 166 51.08 26.75 9.92
C PRO A 166 50.75 28.13 9.35
N PHE A 167 49.99 28.92 10.11
CA PHE A 167 49.61 30.29 9.76
C PHE A 167 49.97 31.20 10.95
N PRO A 168 51.23 31.64 11.06
CA PRO A 168 51.76 32.30 12.26
C PRO A 168 51.10 33.65 12.58
N GLU A 169 50.43 34.26 11.61
CA GLU A 169 49.70 35.52 11.74
C GLU A 169 48.34 35.37 12.44
N ILE A 170 47.86 34.14 12.64
CA ILE A 170 46.60 33.84 13.35
C ILE A 170 46.92 33.49 14.81
N ALA A 171 46.28 34.20 15.74
CA ALA A 171 46.44 33.99 17.18
C ALA A 171 45.43 32.96 17.73
N THR A 172 44.16 33.10 17.38
CA THR A 172 43.06 32.25 17.87
C THR A 172 42.04 32.01 16.75
N VAL A 173 41.44 30.81 16.76
CA VAL A 173 40.31 30.47 15.90
C VAL A 173 39.26 29.81 16.79
N LEU A 174 38.07 30.39 16.83
CA LEU A 174 36.94 29.88 17.61
C LEU A 174 35.75 29.61 16.69
N VAL A 175 34.95 28.59 17.00
CA VAL A 175 33.62 28.47 16.40
C VAL A 175 32.76 29.65 16.85
N GLY A 176 32.06 30.28 15.92
CA GLY A 176 31.17 31.40 16.20
C GLY A 176 30.01 31.04 17.13
N PRO A 177 29.27 32.05 17.62
CA PRO A 177 28.29 31.91 18.70
C PRO A 177 27.10 30.99 18.38
N GLU A 178 26.82 30.76 17.10
CA GLU A 178 25.74 29.87 16.64
C GLU A 178 26.21 28.42 16.44
N GLY A 179 27.50 28.12 16.63
CA GLY A 179 28.08 26.81 16.34
C GLY A 179 28.22 26.52 14.83
N THR A 180 28.63 25.30 14.49
CA THR A 180 28.45 24.74 13.15
C THR A 180 27.27 23.77 13.15
N ALA A 181 26.41 23.85 12.13
CA ALA A 181 25.18 23.09 12.07
C ALA A 181 24.84 22.66 10.64
N GLY A 182 23.84 21.80 10.48
CA GLY A 182 23.40 21.30 9.17
C GLY A 182 24.19 20.10 8.65
N GLY A 183 25.14 19.58 9.44
CA GLY A 183 25.75 18.27 9.20
C GLY A 183 24.77 17.16 9.56
N SER A 184 24.54 16.23 8.64
CA SER A 184 23.70 15.06 8.89
C SER A 184 24.29 13.83 8.24
N ASP A 185 24.17 12.68 8.90
CA ASP A 185 24.58 11.42 8.30
C ASP A 185 23.69 11.03 7.13
N ILE A 186 24.20 10.11 6.32
CA ILE A 186 23.41 9.47 5.28
C ILE A 186 22.20 8.78 5.92
N GLU A 187 21.03 8.90 5.29
CA GLU A 187 19.80 8.33 5.82
C GLU A 187 19.93 6.83 6.07
N SER A 188 19.40 6.32 7.18
CA SER A 188 19.46 4.90 7.50
C SER A 188 18.60 4.07 6.54
N LEU A 189 19.00 2.82 6.28
CA LEU A 189 18.23 1.93 5.40
C LEU A 189 16.80 1.68 5.91
N ALA A 190 16.62 1.59 7.23
CA ALA A 190 15.31 1.44 7.86
C ALA A 190 14.38 2.65 7.59
N SER A 191 14.93 3.88 7.57
CA SER A 191 14.19 5.09 7.21
C SER A 191 13.73 5.04 5.75
N VAL A 192 14.64 4.71 4.83
CA VAL A 192 14.33 4.56 3.39
C VAL A 192 13.27 3.49 3.17
N GLN A 193 13.37 2.35 3.86
CA GLN A 193 12.39 1.28 3.80
C GLN A 193 11.01 1.77 4.26
N SER A 194 10.94 2.46 5.40
CA SER A 194 9.70 3.03 5.93
C SER A 194 9.07 4.06 4.98
N ALA A 195 9.88 4.96 4.42
CA ALA A 195 9.44 5.94 3.43
C ALA A 195 8.92 5.26 2.15
N THR A 196 9.60 4.22 1.67
CA THR A 196 9.19 3.43 0.50
C THR A 196 7.85 2.72 0.76
N LEU A 197 7.69 2.07 1.91
CA LEU A 197 6.42 1.44 2.29
C LEU A 197 5.29 2.47 2.44
N THR A 198 5.60 3.64 2.99
CA THR A 198 4.65 4.76 3.10
C THR A 198 4.18 5.19 1.71
N ARG A 199 5.10 5.39 0.77
CA ARG A 199 4.79 5.73 -0.63
C ARG A 199 3.91 4.67 -1.31
N ILE A 200 4.17 3.39 -1.08
CA ILE A 200 3.38 2.28 -1.63
C ILE A 200 1.96 2.28 -1.04
N ARG A 201 1.84 2.49 0.28
CA ARG A 201 0.57 2.47 1.02
C ARG A 201 -0.27 3.73 0.75
N GLN A 202 0.38 4.87 0.53
CA GLN A 202 -0.22 6.17 0.21
C GLN A 202 -0.18 6.40 -1.30
N ARG A 203 -0.99 5.63 -2.03
CA ARG A 203 -1.23 5.90 -3.45
C ARG A 203 -1.90 7.28 -3.57
N GLY A 204 -1.46 8.06 -4.55
CA GLY A 204 -2.14 9.32 -4.87
C GLY A 204 -3.52 8.99 -5.42
N HIS A 205 -4.55 9.27 -4.66
CA HIS A 205 -5.94 9.22 -5.11
C HIS A 205 -6.42 10.66 -5.31
N GLY A 206 -6.96 10.95 -6.48
CA GLY A 206 -7.36 12.31 -6.86
C GLY A 206 -8.71 12.73 -6.30
N GLY A 207 -9.44 11.81 -5.63
CA GLY A 207 -10.84 12.00 -5.30
C GLY A 207 -11.73 11.93 -6.53
N ALA A 208 -11.37 11.08 -7.49
CA ALA A 208 -12.19 10.79 -8.65
C ALA A 208 -13.48 10.06 -8.23
N GLY A 209 -14.48 10.02 -9.11
CA GLY A 209 -15.78 9.41 -8.80
C GLY A 209 -15.68 7.97 -8.29
N PHE A 210 -14.76 7.18 -8.84
CA PHE A 210 -14.52 5.78 -8.44
C PHE A 210 -13.70 5.62 -7.15
N ASP A 211 -13.03 6.67 -6.65
CA ASP A 211 -12.22 6.58 -5.43
C ASP A 211 -13.12 6.36 -4.20
N TYR A 212 -14.29 7.02 -4.12
CA TYR A 212 -15.17 6.92 -2.95
C TYR A 212 -15.81 5.54 -2.76
N PRO A 213 -16.38 4.88 -3.79
CA PRO A 213 -16.87 3.52 -3.67
C PRO A 213 -15.76 2.56 -3.26
N TYR A 214 -14.56 2.71 -3.83
CA TYR A 214 -13.39 1.90 -3.47
C TYR A 214 -12.98 2.09 -2.01
N TRP A 215 -12.92 3.33 -1.52
CA TRP A 215 -12.57 3.62 -0.13
C TRP A 215 -13.59 3.06 0.85
N ILE A 216 -14.89 3.31 0.62
CA ILE A 216 -15.95 2.85 1.51
C ILE A 216 -16.05 1.32 1.49
N GLY A 217 -16.06 0.70 0.30
CA GLY A 217 -16.14 -0.75 0.16
C GLY A 217 -14.94 -1.53 0.71
N ARG A 218 -13.80 -0.86 0.91
CA ARG A 218 -12.64 -1.46 1.57
C ARG A 218 -12.73 -1.42 3.10
N ALA A 219 -13.39 -0.40 3.65
CA ALA A 219 -13.43 -0.14 5.09
C ALA A 219 -14.70 -0.63 5.77
N PHE A 220 -15.81 -0.72 5.02
CA PHE A 220 -17.14 -1.06 5.51
C PHE A 220 -17.77 -2.13 4.62
N ASP A 221 -18.63 -2.96 5.21
CA ASP A 221 -19.39 -3.95 4.47
C ASP A 221 -20.65 -3.32 3.86
N VAL A 222 -20.53 -2.89 2.61
CA VAL A 222 -21.56 -2.16 1.87
C VAL A 222 -22.04 -2.97 0.68
N GLU A 223 -23.32 -2.81 0.34
CA GLU A 223 -23.92 -3.40 -0.85
C GLU A 223 -23.58 -2.56 -2.07
N ALA A 224 -23.81 -1.25 -1.97
CA ALA A 224 -23.63 -0.32 -3.07
C ALA A 224 -23.22 1.06 -2.57
N VAL A 225 -22.39 1.74 -3.36
CA VAL A 225 -21.94 3.12 -3.10
C VAL A 225 -21.97 3.90 -4.41
N ARG A 226 -22.60 5.08 -4.39
CA ARG A 226 -22.62 6.01 -5.53
C ARG A 226 -22.07 7.37 -5.15
N THR A 227 -21.17 7.87 -5.99
CA THR A 227 -20.61 9.22 -5.87
C THR A 227 -21.47 10.21 -6.64
N LEU A 228 -21.96 11.23 -5.94
CA LEU A 228 -22.81 12.31 -6.45
C LEU A 228 -21.99 13.62 -6.44
N PRO A 229 -21.42 14.04 -7.58
CA PRO A 229 -20.62 15.26 -7.65
C PRO A 229 -21.50 16.51 -7.50
N GLY A 230 -21.04 17.48 -6.72
CA GLY A 230 -21.69 18.79 -6.61
C GLY A 230 -22.97 18.82 -5.77
N TRP A 231 -23.18 17.84 -4.90
CA TRP A 231 -24.43 17.60 -4.15
C TRP A 231 -25.09 18.86 -3.55
N PHE A 232 -24.34 19.78 -2.95
CA PHE A 232 -24.86 21.08 -2.48
C PHE A 232 -24.02 22.26 -2.97
N GLY A 233 -23.28 22.09 -4.07
CA GLY A 233 -22.46 23.14 -4.69
C GLY A 233 -21.07 22.70 -5.11
N ARG A 234 -20.31 23.61 -5.72
CA ARG A 234 -18.98 23.32 -6.26
C ARG A 234 -18.03 22.86 -5.15
N GLY A 235 -17.29 21.78 -5.41
CA GLY A 235 -16.35 21.19 -4.44
C GLY A 235 -17.01 20.26 -3.41
N SER A 236 -18.34 20.10 -3.45
CA SER A 236 -19.03 19.09 -2.63
C SER A 236 -19.15 17.75 -3.34
N VAL A 237 -19.13 16.67 -2.57
CA VAL A 237 -19.33 15.30 -3.05
C VAL A 237 -20.28 14.61 -2.07
N GLY A 238 -21.43 14.17 -2.58
CA GLY A 238 -22.32 13.26 -1.87
C GLY A 238 -21.89 11.82 -2.10
N VAL A 239 -21.85 11.00 -1.06
CA VAL A 239 -21.56 9.57 -1.16
C VAL A 239 -22.77 8.82 -0.63
N ALA A 240 -23.64 8.35 -1.54
CA ALA A 240 -24.81 7.57 -1.18
C ALA A 240 -24.40 6.12 -0.92
N VAL A 241 -24.79 5.57 0.23
CA VAL A 241 -24.37 4.23 0.68
C VAL A 241 -25.58 3.39 1.05
N VAL A 242 -25.55 2.12 0.66
CA VAL A 242 -26.47 1.06 1.09
C VAL A 242 -25.63 -0.03 1.76
N MET A 243 -26.05 -0.48 2.94
CA MET A 243 -25.34 -1.51 3.70
C MET A 243 -25.71 -2.91 3.20
N ARG A 244 -24.73 -3.81 3.23
CA ARG A 244 -24.94 -5.23 2.93
C ARG A 244 -25.77 -5.88 4.04
N VAL A 245 -26.60 -6.85 3.64
CA VAL A 245 -27.30 -7.76 4.54
C VAL A 245 -27.17 -9.17 3.96
N ASP A 246 -26.79 -10.14 4.77
CA ASP A 246 -26.69 -11.54 4.33
C ASP A 246 -28.05 -12.05 3.86
N ASP A 247 -28.06 -12.75 2.71
CA ASP A 247 -29.23 -13.39 2.11
C ASP A 247 -30.44 -12.47 1.86
N ALA A 248 -30.21 -11.15 1.74
CA ALA A 248 -31.25 -10.16 1.47
C ALA A 248 -30.74 -9.01 0.59
N PHE A 249 -31.66 -8.19 0.09
CA PHE A 249 -31.29 -6.92 -0.52
C PHE A 249 -30.81 -5.93 0.55
N GLY A 250 -29.87 -5.05 0.17
CA GLY A 250 -29.24 -4.11 1.09
C GLY A 250 -30.22 -3.20 1.84
N ARG A 251 -29.75 -2.66 2.96
CA ARG A 251 -30.55 -1.77 3.84
C ARG A 251 -29.99 -0.35 3.88
N ALA A 252 -30.82 0.59 4.32
CA ALA A 252 -30.36 1.93 4.67
C ALA A 252 -29.35 1.88 5.85
N PRO A 253 -28.23 2.63 5.78
CA PRO A 253 -27.33 2.83 6.93
C PRO A 253 -28.02 3.56 8.08
N ILE A 254 -27.63 3.23 9.31
CA ILE A 254 -28.02 4.00 10.52
C ILE A 254 -27.10 5.21 10.71
N GLU A 255 -27.50 6.18 11.56
CA GLU A 255 -26.72 7.41 11.79
C GLU A 255 -25.28 7.14 12.24
N ASP A 256 -25.06 6.23 13.19
CA ASP A 256 -23.72 5.88 13.68
C ASP A 256 -22.81 5.32 12.58
N GLU A 257 -23.37 4.59 11.60
CA GLU A 257 -22.63 4.06 10.45
C GLU A 257 -22.22 5.19 9.49
N LEU A 258 -23.13 6.14 9.24
CA LEU A 258 -22.84 7.31 8.41
C LEU A 258 -21.73 8.17 9.04
N ASP A 259 -21.77 8.37 10.36
CA ASP A 259 -20.75 9.12 11.10
C ASP A 259 -19.40 8.42 11.08
N ALA A 260 -19.36 7.09 11.21
CA ALA A 260 -18.14 6.30 11.09
C ALA A 260 -17.54 6.41 9.68
N MET A 261 -18.37 6.32 8.64
CA MET A 261 -17.97 6.49 7.24
C MET A 261 -17.44 7.90 6.96
N LEU A 262 -18.12 8.92 7.47
CA LEU A 262 -17.69 10.31 7.33
C LEU A 262 -16.36 10.56 8.04
N THR A 263 -16.17 9.95 9.22
CA THR A 263 -14.91 10.01 9.96
C THR A 263 -13.76 9.35 9.18
N TYR A 264 -14.02 8.20 8.56
CA TYR A 264 -13.05 7.49 7.74
C TYR A 264 -12.66 8.28 6.47
N LEU A 265 -13.65 8.82 5.76
CA LEU A 265 -13.41 9.66 4.58
C LEU A 265 -12.69 10.95 4.95
N GLY A 266 -12.99 11.50 6.13
CA GLY A 266 -12.49 12.76 6.66
C GLY A 266 -13.59 13.82 6.63
N PRO A 267 -14.06 14.36 7.78
CA PRO A 267 -15.08 15.40 7.80
C PRO A 267 -14.55 16.72 7.25
N LEU A 268 -15.44 17.66 6.90
CA LEU A 268 -15.06 18.98 6.41
C LEU A 268 -14.05 19.66 7.37
N ASN A 269 -13.07 20.36 6.79
CA ASN A 269 -11.98 21.03 7.52
C ASN A 269 -11.05 20.09 8.30
N SER A 270 -11.13 18.77 8.09
CA SER A 270 -10.12 17.84 8.57
C SER A 270 -9.01 17.63 7.54
N SER A 271 -7.78 17.47 8.04
CA SER A 271 -6.62 16.96 7.29
C SER A 271 -6.44 15.45 7.43
N THR A 272 -7.33 14.78 8.15
CA THR A 272 -7.35 13.32 8.33
C THR A 272 -8.34 12.66 7.36
N GLY A 273 -8.18 11.35 7.16
CA GLY A 273 -9.01 10.55 6.26
C GLY A 273 -8.35 10.29 4.92
N VAL A 274 -9.15 9.78 3.97
CA VAL A 274 -8.68 9.34 2.64
C VAL A 274 -9.06 10.30 1.51
N ARG A 275 -10.02 11.20 1.72
CA ARG A 275 -10.45 12.18 0.72
C ARG A 275 -9.35 13.24 0.45
N PRO A 276 -9.39 13.94 -0.71
CA PRO A 276 -8.58 15.14 -0.89
C PRO A 276 -8.97 16.22 0.12
N VAL A 277 -7.97 16.90 0.70
CA VAL A 277 -8.14 17.88 1.79
C VAL A 277 -9.16 18.99 1.47
N THR A 278 -9.31 19.37 0.20
CA THR A 278 -10.25 20.41 -0.25
C THR A 278 -11.65 19.91 -0.61
N ALA A 279 -11.88 18.59 -0.69
CA ALA A 279 -13.18 18.04 -1.04
C ALA A 279 -14.16 18.12 0.15
N HIS A 280 -15.33 18.71 -0.05
CA HIS A 280 -16.38 18.71 0.98
C HIS A 280 -17.28 17.49 0.81
N VAL A 281 -16.98 16.44 1.57
CA VAL A 281 -17.66 15.15 1.46
C VAL A 281 -18.79 15.04 2.48
N VAL A 282 -19.93 14.52 2.05
CA VAL A 282 -21.02 14.10 2.93
C VAL A 282 -21.42 12.67 2.59
N VAL A 283 -21.68 11.87 3.62
CA VAL A 283 -22.20 10.51 3.45
C VAL A 283 -23.72 10.58 3.56
N LEU A 284 -24.42 9.97 2.61
CA LEU A 284 -25.87 10.00 2.47
C LEU A 284 -26.42 8.58 2.65
N SER A 285 -27.51 8.46 3.41
CA SER A 285 -28.25 7.21 3.50
C SER A 285 -28.94 6.90 2.17
N GLY A 286 -28.65 5.74 1.58
CA GLY A 286 -29.37 5.21 0.43
C GLY A 286 -30.82 4.86 0.79
N VAL A 287 -31.73 5.11 -0.14
CA VAL A 287 -33.17 4.89 0.03
C VAL A 287 -33.57 3.60 -0.67
N VAL A 288 -33.86 2.57 0.10
CA VAL A 288 -34.39 1.30 -0.40
C VAL A 288 -35.75 1.55 -1.06
N THR A 289 -35.83 1.31 -2.37
CA THR A 289 -36.98 1.63 -3.21
C THR A 289 -37.53 0.33 -3.83
N PRO A 290 -38.65 -0.20 -3.29
CA PRO A 290 -39.32 -1.36 -3.87
C PRO A 290 -39.84 -1.06 -5.28
N ILE A 291 -39.55 -1.96 -6.22
CA ILE A 291 -40.00 -1.87 -7.61
C ILE A 291 -41.17 -2.82 -7.79
N ASP A 292 -42.37 -2.25 -7.79
CA ASP A 292 -43.61 -2.98 -8.01
C ASP A 292 -43.84 -3.18 -9.52
N ILE A 293 -44.29 -4.38 -9.88
CA ILE A 293 -44.63 -4.71 -11.28
C ILE A 293 -46.03 -5.28 -11.38
N SER A 294 -46.67 -5.08 -12.53
CA SER A 294 -48.00 -5.65 -12.82
C SER A 294 -47.93 -6.47 -14.09
N VAL A 295 -48.16 -7.78 -13.96
CA VAL A 295 -47.93 -8.77 -15.01
C VAL A 295 -49.20 -9.58 -15.24
N ARG A 296 -49.59 -9.74 -16.50
CA ARG A 296 -50.58 -10.72 -16.94
C ARG A 296 -49.86 -11.90 -17.57
N LEU A 297 -50.05 -13.13 -17.07
CA LEU A 297 -49.42 -14.34 -17.60
C LEU A 297 -50.39 -15.16 -18.46
N ARG A 298 -49.87 -15.85 -19.48
CA ARG A 298 -50.62 -16.79 -20.32
C ARG A 298 -49.74 -18.00 -20.70
N PRO A 299 -49.95 -19.19 -20.11
CA PRO A 299 -50.90 -19.53 -19.04
C PRO A 299 -50.48 -18.98 -17.67
N ASP A 300 -51.44 -18.83 -16.76
CA ASP A 300 -51.22 -18.34 -15.40
C ASP A 300 -51.30 -19.51 -14.39
N THR A 301 -50.15 -20.03 -13.98
CA THR A 301 -50.03 -21.13 -13.00
C THR A 301 -49.10 -20.73 -11.86
N GLU A 302 -49.24 -21.38 -10.70
CA GLU A 302 -48.42 -21.10 -9.50
C GLU A 302 -46.93 -21.35 -9.75
N ASP A 303 -46.58 -22.39 -10.50
CA ASP A 303 -45.19 -22.68 -10.88
C ASP A 303 -44.58 -21.55 -11.74
N ILE A 304 -45.34 -21.02 -12.72
CA ILE A 304 -44.87 -19.92 -13.57
C ILE A 304 -44.77 -18.63 -12.76
N ARG A 305 -45.74 -18.33 -11.89
CA ARG A 305 -45.67 -17.15 -10.99
C ARG A 305 -44.43 -17.19 -10.11
N THR A 306 -44.07 -18.37 -9.59
CA THR A 306 -42.87 -18.57 -8.78
C THR A 306 -41.60 -18.33 -9.61
N ALA A 307 -41.51 -18.96 -10.79
CA ALA A 307 -40.37 -18.79 -11.69
C ALA A 307 -40.18 -17.32 -12.13
N VAL A 308 -41.27 -16.60 -12.40
CA VAL A 308 -41.24 -15.17 -12.74
C VAL A 308 -40.81 -14.32 -11.54
N THR A 309 -41.24 -14.65 -10.33
CA THR A 309 -40.82 -13.95 -9.10
C THR A 309 -39.31 -14.09 -8.88
N GLU A 310 -38.77 -15.29 -9.08
CA GLU A 310 -37.33 -15.54 -9.01
C GLU A 310 -36.56 -14.82 -10.13
N ALA A 311 -37.09 -14.84 -11.36
CA ALA A 311 -36.48 -14.14 -12.49
C ALA A 311 -36.44 -12.63 -12.30
N PHE A 312 -37.52 -12.04 -11.80
CA PHE A 312 -37.57 -10.62 -11.46
C PHE A 312 -36.61 -10.26 -10.33
N SER A 313 -36.57 -11.08 -9.27
CA SER A 313 -35.64 -10.87 -8.15
C SER A 313 -34.19 -10.93 -8.59
N ARG A 314 -33.85 -11.89 -9.48
CA ARG A 314 -32.52 -12.00 -10.09
C ARG A 314 -32.18 -10.78 -10.95
N PHE A 315 -33.12 -10.33 -11.77
CA PHE A 315 -32.93 -9.13 -12.59
C PHE A 315 -32.61 -7.90 -11.73
N ILE A 316 -33.36 -7.68 -10.66
CA ILE A 316 -33.10 -6.55 -9.74
C ILE A 316 -31.72 -6.69 -9.09
N ALA A 317 -31.29 -7.90 -8.74
CA ALA A 317 -29.97 -8.15 -8.15
C ALA A 317 -28.80 -7.87 -9.11
N THR A 318 -29.01 -7.93 -10.42
CA THR A 318 -27.98 -7.66 -11.44
C THR A 318 -27.99 -6.22 -11.96
N VAL A 319 -28.90 -5.36 -11.47
CA VAL A 319 -28.96 -3.95 -11.92
C VAL A 319 -27.68 -3.21 -11.52
N GLY A 320 -27.00 -2.60 -12.48
CA GLY A 320 -25.79 -1.82 -12.22
C GLY A 320 -24.58 -2.64 -11.76
N ASP A 321 -24.53 -3.93 -12.08
CA ASP A 321 -23.33 -4.75 -11.94
C ASP A 321 -22.29 -4.45 -13.05
N GLU A 322 -21.21 -5.23 -13.12
CA GLU A 322 -20.15 -5.02 -14.12
C GLU A 322 -20.59 -5.30 -15.57
N GLU A 323 -21.71 -6.01 -15.77
CA GLU A 323 -22.27 -6.33 -17.09
C GLU A 323 -23.29 -5.28 -17.57
N ASP A 324 -23.75 -4.39 -16.68
CA ASP A 324 -24.66 -3.29 -17.00
C ASP A 324 -23.90 -2.06 -17.54
N GLU A 325 -23.83 -1.95 -18.87
CA GLU A 325 -23.16 -0.82 -19.55
C GLU A 325 -23.91 0.52 -19.42
N ILE A 326 -25.16 0.51 -18.98
CA ILE A 326 -26.01 1.71 -18.91
C ILE A 326 -25.96 2.35 -17.53
N ASN A 327 -26.02 1.53 -16.48
CA ASN A 327 -26.03 1.99 -15.10
C ASN A 327 -24.64 1.91 -14.46
N ASN A 328 -24.15 3.04 -13.93
CA ASN A 328 -22.88 3.11 -13.20
C ASN A 328 -23.00 2.62 -11.74
N GLY A 329 -23.83 1.60 -11.50
CA GLY A 329 -24.22 1.09 -10.18
C GLY A 329 -25.74 1.03 -9.95
N PRO A 330 -26.20 0.28 -8.93
CA PRO A 330 -27.63 0.08 -8.65
C PRO A 330 -28.32 1.32 -8.07
N ILE A 331 -27.60 2.19 -7.34
CA ILE A 331 -28.18 3.41 -6.77
C ILE A 331 -28.42 4.42 -7.90
N GLY A 332 -29.64 4.96 -7.99
CA GLY A 332 -30.08 5.88 -9.04
C GLY A 332 -30.05 5.25 -10.44
N ALA A 333 -30.23 3.93 -10.51
CA ALA A 333 -30.29 3.18 -11.76
C ALA A 333 -31.57 3.50 -12.54
N THR A 334 -31.49 3.27 -13.85
CA THR A 334 -32.59 3.37 -14.78
C THR A 334 -33.03 1.98 -15.20
N LEU A 335 -34.32 1.69 -15.02
CA LEU A 335 -34.94 0.40 -15.34
C LEU A 335 -35.83 0.55 -16.57
N GLU A 336 -35.48 -0.19 -17.62
CA GLU A 336 -36.26 -0.26 -18.85
C GLU A 336 -37.33 -1.36 -18.76
N PRO A 337 -38.61 -1.07 -19.08
CA PRO A 337 -39.66 -2.08 -19.12
C PRO A 337 -39.33 -3.27 -20.02
N SER A 338 -38.61 -3.04 -21.12
CA SER A 338 -38.17 -4.10 -22.04
C SER A 338 -37.21 -5.09 -21.39
N ARG A 339 -36.31 -4.63 -20.50
CA ARG A 339 -35.35 -5.49 -19.78
C ARG A 339 -36.03 -6.28 -18.66
N ILE A 340 -37.01 -5.68 -17.99
CA ILE A 340 -37.88 -6.39 -17.03
C ILE A 340 -38.68 -7.47 -17.76
N SER A 341 -39.26 -7.13 -18.93
CA SER A 341 -40.02 -8.08 -19.76
C SER A 341 -39.14 -9.23 -20.27
N GLU A 342 -37.90 -8.95 -20.68
CA GLU A 342 -36.91 -9.97 -21.03
C GLU A 342 -36.62 -10.92 -19.86
N ALA A 343 -36.41 -10.38 -18.66
CA ALA A 343 -36.22 -11.19 -17.46
C ALA A 343 -37.44 -12.09 -17.18
N ILE A 344 -38.66 -11.56 -17.31
CA ILE A 344 -39.90 -12.35 -17.18
C ILE A 344 -39.95 -13.45 -18.24
N SER A 345 -39.61 -13.15 -19.50
CA SER A 345 -39.58 -14.15 -20.58
C SER A 345 -38.50 -15.21 -20.43
N SER A 346 -37.47 -14.96 -19.62
CA SER A 346 -36.47 -15.97 -19.27
C SER A 346 -36.95 -16.96 -18.19
N ALA A 347 -38.10 -16.71 -17.56
CA ALA A 347 -38.63 -17.56 -16.51
C ALA A 347 -39.06 -18.94 -17.05
N GLY A 348 -38.72 -19.99 -16.30
CA GLY A 348 -39.02 -21.36 -16.69
C GLY A 348 -40.52 -21.60 -16.89
N GLY A 349 -40.91 -22.01 -18.10
CA GLY A 349 -42.31 -22.32 -18.43
C GLY A 349 -43.17 -21.12 -18.83
N GLU A 350 -42.62 -19.90 -18.85
CA GLU A 350 -43.30 -18.73 -19.42
C GLU A 350 -43.45 -18.89 -20.95
N TYR A 351 -44.61 -18.48 -21.48
CA TYR A 351 -44.90 -18.51 -22.92
C TYR A 351 -45.26 -17.13 -23.47
N ALA A 352 -46.12 -16.40 -22.77
CA ALA A 352 -46.46 -15.03 -23.08
C ALA A 352 -46.90 -14.26 -21.83
N HIS A 353 -46.53 -12.98 -21.77
CA HIS A 353 -46.95 -12.06 -20.72
C HIS A 353 -47.25 -10.66 -21.27
N ASP A 354 -48.06 -9.89 -20.53
CA ASP A 354 -48.17 -8.44 -20.71
C ASP A 354 -47.63 -7.75 -19.44
N LEU A 355 -46.53 -7.00 -19.56
CA LEU A 355 -46.02 -6.11 -18.51
C LEU A 355 -46.72 -4.75 -18.62
N THR A 356 -47.52 -4.40 -17.60
CA THR A 356 -48.31 -3.16 -17.59
C THR A 356 -47.75 -2.08 -16.67
N VAL A 357 -47.00 -2.49 -15.64
CA VAL A 357 -46.27 -1.59 -14.74
C VAL A 357 -44.86 -2.15 -14.56
N PRO A 358 -43.80 -1.35 -14.76
CA PRO A 358 -43.82 0.05 -15.22
C PRO A 358 -44.18 0.17 -16.72
N ALA A 359 -45.07 1.11 -17.07
CA ALA A 359 -45.49 1.35 -18.46
C ALA A 359 -44.48 2.17 -19.28
N ALA A 360 -43.50 2.77 -18.62
CA ALA A 360 -42.44 3.59 -19.20
C ALA A 360 -41.14 3.38 -18.40
N GLN A 361 -40.03 3.89 -18.95
CA GLN A 361 -38.73 3.92 -18.27
C GLN A 361 -38.86 4.47 -16.85
N LEU A 362 -38.33 3.73 -15.88
CA LEU A 362 -38.31 4.11 -14.46
C LEU A 362 -36.89 4.56 -14.09
N VAL A 363 -36.73 5.83 -13.74
CA VAL A 363 -35.46 6.38 -13.24
C VAL A 363 -35.56 6.54 -11.73
N LEU A 364 -34.65 5.88 -11.00
CA LEU A 364 -34.58 6.03 -9.55
C LEU A 364 -33.99 7.38 -9.14
N ASP A 365 -34.37 7.85 -7.96
CA ASP A 365 -33.75 9.04 -7.34
C ASP A 365 -32.23 8.84 -7.16
N ASP A 366 -31.47 9.91 -7.04
CA ASP A 366 -30.01 9.87 -6.88
C ASP A 366 -29.54 9.05 -5.67
N LYS A 367 -30.42 8.79 -4.69
CA LYS A 367 -30.17 7.90 -3.54
C LYS A 367 -30.96 6.59 -3.59
N GLY A 368 -31.83 6.39 -4.58
CA GLY A 368 -32.74 5.26 -4.67
C GLY A 368 -32.02 3.96 -5.04
N TYR A 369 -32.14 2.93 -4.22
CA TYR A 369 -31.61 1.59 -4.46
C TYR A 369 -32.75 0.62 -4.75
N PRO A 370 -32.74 -0.11 -5.90
CA PRO A 370 -33.85 -0.96 -6.28
C PRO A 370 -33.91 -2.23 -5.42
N THR A 371 -35.10 -2.58 -4.97
CA THR A 371 -35.39 -3.90 -4.38
C THR A 371 -36.63 -4.49 -5.02
N PRO A 372 -36.78 -5.82 -5.09
CA PRO A 372 -38.00 -6.44 -5.60
C PRO A 372 -39.20 -5.96 -4.78
N GLY A 373 -40.18 -5.36 -5.44
CA GLY A 373 -41.44 -4.96 -4.86
C GLY A 373 -42.51 -6.03 -5.02
N VAL A 374 -43.76 -5.61 -4.87
CA VAL A 374 -44.93 -6.47 -5.02
C VAL A 374 -45.20 -6.74 -6.50
N ILE A 375 -45.38 -8.02 -6.84
CA ILE A 375 -45.87 -8.44 -8.16
C ILE A 375 -47.39 -8.55 -8.11
N THR A 376 -48.07 -7.70 -8.87
CA THR A 376 -49.53 -7.74 -9.04
C THR A 376 -49.88 -8.58 -10.26
N TRP A 377 -50.53 -9.72 -10.04
CA TRP A 377 -50.99 -10.61 -11.11
C TRP A 377 -52.35 -10.13 -11.64
N LEU A 378 -52.41 -9.81 -12.92
CA LEU A 378 -53.64 -9.38 -13.59
C LEU A 378 -54.38 -10.59 -14.16
N ASP A 379 -55.72 -10.55 -14.10
CA ASP A 379 -56.56 -11.62 -14.65
C ASP A 379 -56.26 -11.86 -16.15
N PRO A 380 -56.24 -13.13 -16.60
CA PRO A 380 -56.08 -13.46 -18.01
C PRO A 380 -57.26 -12.87 -18.81
N ALA A 381 -56.94 -12.19 -19.91
CA ALA A 381 -57.92 -11.57 -20.81
C ALA A 381 -58.67 -12.60 -21.66
#